data_AF-A0A388P746-F1
#
_entry.id   AF-A0A388P746-F1
#
_cell.length_a   1.000
_cell.length_b   1.000
_cell.length_c   1.000
_cell.angle_alpha   90.00
_cell.angle_beta   90.00
_cell.angle_gamma   90.00
#
_symmetry.space_group_name_H-M   'P 1'
#
loop_
_entity.id
_entity.type
_entity.pdbx_description
1 polymer ?
#
loop_
_entity_poly.entity_id
_entity_poly.type
_entity_poly.pdbx_seq_one_letter_code
_entity_poly.pdbx_strand_id
1 'polypeptide(L)'
;MRFTQFYNTARCWPSRGALLSGYYAQQIHRDALPGLGGGGQGVRQSWARLLPDYLKPAGYRSYHSGKWHIDGPVLAAGFDRSLDMRNQGNFFSAKGNSIDDVPVKVPADEKGYYATIATADHAIECLKDHATNYKDKPFFHYVPFIAPHFPAPRPPRRHRQISRQISRRLGSPPHRAPCPSEGTRPD
;
A
#
# COMPACT_ATOMS: atom_id res chain seq x y z
N MET A 1 13.98 13.99 -11.31
CA MET A 1 15.27 13.45 -10.80
C MET A 1 15.15 11.94 -10.59
N ARG A 2 16.22 11.16 -10.77
CA ARG A 2 16.25 9.70 -10.52
C ARG A 2 17.38 9.39 -9.54
N PHE A 3 17.09 8.65 -8.46
CA PHE A 3 18.08 8.24 -7.46
C PHE A 3 18.62 6.84 -7.78
N THR A 4 19.93 6.70 -7.94
CA THR A 4 20.61 5.41 -8.18
C THR A 4 21.31 4.85 -6.93
N GLN A 5 21.34 5.62 -5.84
CA GLN A 5 21.92 5.25 -4.54
C GLN A 5 20.89 5.54 -3.44
N PHE A 6 19.71 4.91 -3.54
CA PHE A 6 18.63 5.00 -2.56
C PHE A 6 18.50 3.67 -1.81
N TYR A 7 18.44 3.74 -0.49
CA TYR A 7 18.44 2.55 0.37
C TYR A 7 17.15 2.47 1.19
N ASN A 8 16.67 1.25 1.35
CA ASN A 8 15.61 0.88 2.29
C ASN A 8 16.13 -0.21 3.23
N THR A 9 15.28 -0.70 4.14
CA THR A 9 15.64 -1.86 4.96
C THR A 9 15.32 -3.16 4.22
N ALA A 10 15.83 -4.29 4.71
CA ALA A 10 15.63 -5.61 4.09
C ALA A 10 14.18 -6.15 4.18
N ARG A 11 13.27 -5.48 4.90
CA ARG A 11 11.87 -5.92 5.08
C ARG A 11 10.89 -4.77 4.86
N CYS A 12 9.61 -5.11 4.75
CA CYS A 12 8.58 -4.11 4.44
C CYS A 12 8.21 -3.21 5.63
N TRP A 13 7.86 -3.77 6.78
CA TRP A 13 7.47 -2.97 7.96
C TRP A 13 8.58 -2.03 8.51
N PRO A 14 9.88 -2.40 8.57
CA PRO A 14 10.90 -1.48 9.03
C PRO A 14 11.13 -0.35 8.03
N SER A 15 11.11 -0.64 6.72
CA SER A 15 11.23 0.37 5.67
C SER A 15 10.10 1.40 5.73
N ARG A 16 8.87 0.94 5.99
CA ARG A 16 7.68 1.80 6.09
C ARG A 16 7.72 2.66 7.34
N GLY A 17 8.11 2.06 8.47
CA GLY A 17 8.33 2.77 9.73
C GLY A 17 9.38 3.86 9.58
N ALA A 18 10.53 3.56 8.96
CA ALA A 18 11.58 4.53 8.71
C ALA A 18 11.12 5.64 7.75
N LEU A 19 10.44 5.29 6.67
CA LEU A 19 9.93 6.26 5.69
C LEU A 19 8.98 7.29 6.30
N LEU A 20 8.02 6.85 7.13
CA LEU A 20 7.01 7.75 7.69
C LEU A 20 7.45 8.42 9.01
N SER A 21 8.40 7.88 9.75
CA SER A 21 8.85 8.48 11.01
C SER A 21 10.12 9.32 10.86
N GLY A 22 10.95 9.05 9.84
CA GLY A 22 12.28 9.65 9.69
C GLY A 22 13.37 9.05 10.59
N TYR A 23 13.05 8.02 11.39
CA TYR A 23 13.99 7.38 12.31
C TYR A 23 14.42 5.99 11.82
N TYR A 24 15.55 5.49 12.33
CA TYR A 24 15.94 4.11 12.08
C TYR A 24 14.90 3.15 12.67
N ALA A 25 14.61 2.06 11.95
CA ALA A 25 13.59 1.11 12.38
C ALA A 25 13.89 0.48 13.75
N GLN A 26 15.17 0.31 14.09
CA GLN A 26 15.64 -0.14 15.40
C GLN A 26 15.31 0.87 16.50
N GLN A 27 15.54 2.17 16.25
CA GLN A 27 15.21 3.24 17.19
C GLN A 27 13.73 3.32 17.48
N ILE A 28 12.88 2.88 16.54
CA ILE A 28 11.43 2.89 16.70
C ILE A 28 10.84 1.49 16.97
N HIS A 29 11.67 0.52 17.37
CA HIS A 29 11.28 -0.87 17.67
C HIS A 29 10.55 -1.61 16.51
N ARG A 30 10.66 -1.10 15.29
CA ARG A 30 10.12 -1.72 14.06
C ARG A 30 11.15 -2.58 13.32
N ASP A 31 12.33 -2.77 13.92
CA ASP A 31 13.25 -3.85 13.59
C ASP A 31 13.65 -4.59 14.87
N ALA A 32 14.09 -5.85 14.74
CA ALA A 32 14.45 -6.67 15.90
C ALA A 32 15.87 -6.34 16.37
N LEU A 33 16.02 -6.07 17.66
CA LEU A 33 17.31 -5.88 18.31
C LEU A 33 17.58 -7.00 19.34
N PRO A 34 18.80 -7.57 19.36
CA PRO A 34 19.19 -8.52 20.41
C PRO A 34 18.96 -7.94 21.81
N GLY A 35 18.26 -8.67 22.67
CA GLY A 35 18.01 -8.29 24.07
C GLY A 35 16.91 -7.23 24.30
N LEU A 36 16.47 -6.50 23.26
CA LEU A 36 15.43 -5.45 23.38
C LEU A 36 14.08 -5.85 22.75
N GLY A 37 14.08 -6.84 21.85
CA GLY A 37 12.88 -7.27 21.13
C GLY A 37 12.61 -6.41 19.88
N GLY A 38 11.33 -6.22 19.54
CA GLY A 38 10.90 -5.43 18.37
C GLY A 38 10.51 -6.25 17.14
N GLY A 39 10.80 -5.73 15.95
CA GLY A 39 10.46 -6.37 14.68
C GLY A 39 8.99 -6.20 14.30
N GLY A 40 8.43 -7.14 13.54
CA GLY A 40 7.08 -7.00 12.97
C GLY A 40 5.97 -6.85 14.02
N GLN A 41 6.18 -7.44 15.20
CA GLN A 41 5.26 -7.38 16.35
C GLN A 41 5.68 -6.33 17.41
N GLY A 42 6.75 -5.57 17.18
CA GLY A 42 7.20 -4.53 18.11
C GLY A 42 6.20 -3.37 18.22
N VAL A 43 6.14 -2.71 19.37
CA VAL A 43 5.32 -1.50 19.53
C VAL A 43 6.21 -0.29 19.26
N ARG A 44 5.83 0.52 18.28
CA ARG A 44 6.51 1.79 18.02
C ARG A 44 6.35 2.72 19.21
N GLN A 45 7.43 3.40 19.56
CA GLN A 45 7.45 4.33 20.67
C GLN A 45 6.55 5.54 20.38
N SER A 46 5.86 6.00 21.43
CA SER A 46 4.90 7.10 21.33
C SER A 46 5.50 8.41 20.83
N TRP A 47 6.79 8.67 21.10
CA TRP A 47 7.50 9.86 20.60
C TRP A 47 7.78 9.81 19.09
N ALA A 48 7.81 8.62 18.50
CA ALA A 48 8.10 8.41 17.08
C ALA A 48 6.85 8.60 16.22
N ARG A 49 6.26 9.80 16.29
CA ARG A 49 5.09 10.20 15.48
C ARG A 49 5.36 10.01 13.98
N LEU A 50 4.31 9.78 13.21
CA LEU A 50 4.43 9.59 11.77
C LEU A 50 4.19 10.91 11.03
N LEU A 51 4.66 11.01 9.80
CA LEU A 51 4.60 12.21 8.96
C LEU A 51 3.22 12.91 8.95
N PRO A 52 2.07 12.20 8.85
CA PRO A 52 0.75 12.84 8.92
C PRO A 52 0.53 13.69 10.19
N ASP A 53 1.03 13.26 11.35
CA ASP A 53 0.90 13.99 12.61
C ASP A 53 1.62 15.35 12.56
N TYR A 54 2.75 15.42 11.84
CA TYR A 54 3.51 16.65 11.66
C TYR A 54 2.90 17.56 10.60
N LEU A 55 2.25 16.99 9.58
CA LEU A 55 1.62 17.75 8.50
C LEU A 55 0.26 18.35 8.92
N LYS A 56 -0.45 17.70 9.85
CA LYS A 56 -1.78 18.13 10.28
C LYS A 56 -1.82 19.58 10.83
N PRO A 57 -0.89 20.02 11.71
CA PRO A 57 -0.81 21.43 12.14
C PRO A 57 -0.52 22.42 11.00
N ALA A 58 0.11 21.96 9.91
CA ALA A 58 0.37 22.77 8.72
C ALA A 58 -0.83 22.83 7.76
N GLY A 59 -2.00 22.33 8.16
CA GLY A 59 -3.26 22.41 7.40
C GLY A 59 -3.45 21.32 6.36
N TYR A 60 -2.55 20.33 6.29
CA TYR A 60 -2.67 19.21 5.36
C TYR A 60 -3.81 18.27 5.76
N ARG A 61 -4.50 17.75 4.73
CA ARG A 61 -5.24 16.49 4.86
C ARG A 61 -4.35 15.34 4.40
N SER A 62 -4.37 14.25 5.14
CA SER A 62 -3.52 13.08 4.88
C SER A 62 -4.37 11.87 4.49
N TYR A 63 -4.01 11.20 3.40
CA TYR A 63 -4.72 10.05 2.86
C TYR A 63 -3.81 8.83 2.74
N HIS A 64 -4.37 7.65 2.96
CA HIS A 64 -3.67 6.37 2.79
C HIS A 64 -4.46 5.43 1.86
N SER A 65 -3.77 4.83 0.90
CA SER A 65 -4.35 3.81 0.02
C SER A 65 -3.36 2.68 -0.22
N GLY A 66 -3.55 1.54 0.44
CA GLY A 66 -2.78 0.33 0.15
C GLY A 66 -2.34 -0.42 1.40
N LYS A 67 -1.20 -1.11 1.34
CA LYS A 67 -0.69 -1.86 2.50
C LYS A 67 -0.32 -0.91 3.62
N TRP A 68 -0.82 -1.10 4.84
CA TRP A 68 -0.33 -0.32 5.99
C TRP A 68 0.99 -0.90 6.51
N HIS A 69 0.92 -1.98 7.28
CA HIS A 69 2.05 -2.77 7.78
C HIS A 69 3.12 -1.98 8.53
N ILE A 70 2.71 -0.98 9.32
CA ILE A 70 3.57 -0.32 10.32
C ILE A 70 3.12 -0.78 11.71
N ASP A 71 2.06 -0.21 12.27
CA ASP A 71 1.46 -0.60 13.55
C ASP A 71 0.07 0.02 13.70
N GLY A 72 -0.77 -0.55 14.58
CA GLY A 72 -2.05 0.05 14.98
C GLY A 72 -3.05 0.34 13.85
N PRO A 73 -4.15 1.03 14.19
CA PRO A 73 -5.12 1.58 13.23
C PRO A 73 -4.50 2.72 12.40
N VAL A 74 -4.91 2.85 11.13
CA VAL A 74 -4.33 3.84 10.21
C VAL A 74 -4.79 5.26 10.54
N LEU A 75 -6.05 5.44 10.96
CA LEU A 75 -6.55 6.78 11.31
C LEU A 75 -5.88 7.30 12.58
N ALA A 76 -5.59 6.41 13.53
CA ALA A 76 -4.84 6.75 14.75
C ALA A 76 -3.38 7.18 14.46
N ALA A 77 -2.85 6.86 13.27
CA ALA A 77 -1.55 7.32 12.78
C ALA A 77 -1.58 8.69 12.07
N GLY A 78 -2.72 9.40 12.13
CA GLY A 78 -2.87 10.78 11.66
C GLY A 78 -3.45 10.93 10.26
N PHE A 79 -3.92 9.84 9.64
CA PHE A 79 -4.62 9.90 8.35
C PHE A 79 -6.11 10.22 8.51
N ASP A 80 -6.67 10.98 7.57
CA ASP A 80 -8.10 11.37 7.53
C ASP A 80 -8.97 10.33 6.80
N ARG A 81 -8.41 9.64 5.81
CA ARG A 81 -9.03 8.50 5.12
C ARG A 81 -8.00 7.42 4.87
N SER A 82 -8.42 6.16 4.94
CA SER A 82 -7.52 5.01 4.76
C SER A 82 -8.16 3.84 4.04
N LEU A 83 -7.34 3.11 3.28
CA LEU A 83 -7.62 1.76 2.82
C LEU A 83 -6.43 0.88 3.21
N ASP A 84 -6.60 0.01 4.21
CA ASP A 84 -5.57 -0.97 4.60
C ASP A 84 -5.74 -2.29 3.85
N MET A 85 -4.81 -2.58 2.95
CA MET A 85 -4.69 -3.86 2.23
C MET A 85 -3.92 -4.89 3.05
N ARG A 86 -4.62 -5.94 3.50
CA ARG A 86 -4.08 -7.06 4.28
C ARG A 86 -4.06 -8.40 3.53
N ASN A 87 -4.64 -8.45 2.35
CA ASN A 87 -4.71 -9.58 1.43
C ASN A 87 -3.35 -9.96 0.78
N GLN A 88 -2.26 -9.95 1.55
CA GLN A 88 -0.92 -10.31 1.09
C GLN A 88 -0.95 -11.65 0.36
N GLY A 89 -0.52 -11.65 -0.90
CA GLY A 89 -0.48 -12.85 -1.72
C GLY A 89 -1.80 -13.30 -2.37
N ASN A 90 -2.93 -12.64 -2.07
CA ASN A 90 -4.19 -12.83 -2.78
C ASN A 90 -4.75 -11.51 -3.32
N PHE A 91 -4.32 -11.15 -4.53
CA PHE A 91 -4.73 -9.92 -5.19
C PHE A 91 -6.20 -9.90 -5.62
N PHE A 92 -6.92 -11.01 -5.56
CA PHE A 92 -8.28 -11.15 -6.09
C PHE A 92 -9.36 -11.20 -5.01
N SER A 93 -8.99 -10.92 -3.76
CA SER A 93 -9.94 -10.86 -2.66
C SER A 93 -9.75 -9.60 -1.81
N ALA A 94 -10.85 -8.99 -1.39
CA ALA A 94 -10.94 -7.92 -0.42
C ALA A 94 -10.88 -8.42 1.04
N LYS A 95 -10.84 -9.75 1.26
CA LYS A 95 -10.88 -10.34 2.59
C LYS A 95 -9.78 -9.81 3.50
N GLY A 96 -10.18 -9.33 4.67
CA GLY A 96 -9.30 -8.82 5.73
C GLY A 96 -8.87 -7.36 5.54
N ASN A 97 -9.28 -6.71 4.46
CA ASN A 97 -9.02 -5.29 4.23
C ASN A 97 -9.97 -4.42 5.06
N SER A 98 -9.59 -3.18 5.32
CA SER A 98 -10.42 -2.18 5.99
C SER A 98 -10.39 -0.84 5.28
N ILE A 99 -11.51 -0.13 5.30
CA ILE A 99 -11.63 1.28 4.88
C ILE A 99 -11.92 2.09 6.13
N ASP A 100 -11.13 3.14 6.38
CA ASP A 100 -11.28 4.02 7.54
C ASP A 100 -11.32 3.23 8.86
N ASP A 101 -10.40 2.24 8.98
CA ASP A 101 -10.31 1.26 10.07
C ASP A 101 -11.54 0.37 10.29
N VAL A 102 -12.52 0.40 9.39
CA VAL A 102 -13.70 -0.49 9.38
C VAL A 102 -13.48 -1.66 8.41
N PRO A 103 -13.66 -2.92 8.84
CA PRO A 103 -13.51 -4.08 7.94
C PRO A 103 -14.42 -3.99 6.71
N VAL A 104 -13.84 -4.22 5.53
CA VAL A 104 -14.58 -4.26 4.27
C VAL A 104 -15.51 -5.47 4.26
N LYS A 105 -16.79 -5.23 3.99
CA LYS A 105 -17.75 -6.30 3.70
C LYS A 105 -17.40 -6.91 2.35
N VAL A 106 -16.90 -8.14 2.37
CA VAL A 106 -16.53 -8.88 1.15
C VAL A 106 -17.80 -9.25 0.38
N PRO A 107 -17.95 -8.83 -0.89
CA PRO A 107 -19.05 -9.27 -1.74
C PRO A 107 -19.04 -10.79 -1.95
N ALA A 108 -20.20 -11.40 -2.14
CA ALA A 108 -20.31 -12.84 -2.39
C ALA A 108 -19.57 -13.28 -3.67
N ASP A 109 -19.53 -12.41 -4.68
CA ASP A 109 -18.75 -12.59 -5.90
C ASP A 109 -17.70 -11.49 -6.07
N GLU A 110 -16.44 -11.81 -5.77
CA GLU A 110 -15.30 -10.89 -5.95
C GLU A 110 -14.86 -10.79 -7.43
N LYS A 111 -15.81 -10.94 -8.36
CA LYS A 111 -15.55 -10.89 -9.81
C LYS A 111 -15.09 -9.49 -10.19
N GLY A 112 -13.87 -9.41 -10.73
CA GLY A 112 -13.28 -8.13 -11.17
C GLY A 112 -12.60 -7.35 -10.05
N TYR A 113 -12.57 -7.87 -8.81
CA TYR A 113 -11.72 -7.32 -7.77
C TYR A 113 -10.25 -7.59 -8.10
N TYR A 114 -9.45 -6.54 -8.05
CA TYR A 114 -8.00 -6.63 -8.10
C TYR A 114 -7.40 -5.58 -7.18
N ALA A 115 -6.60 -6.01 -6.20
CA ALA A 115 -6.12 -5.15 -5.12
C ALA A 115 -5.38 -3.90 -5.61
N THR A 116 -4.60 -3.99 -6.70
CA THR A 116 -3.93 -2.83 -7.30
C THR A 116 -4.93 -1.81 -7.85
N ILE A 117 -6.00 -2.28 -8.49
CA ILE A 117 -7.07 -1.41 -9.01
C ILE A 117 -7.85 -0.80 -7.85
N ALA A 118 -8.22 -1.61 -6.84
CA ALA A 118 -8.92 -1.11 -5.65
C ALA A 118 -8.09 -0.04 -4.91
N THR A 119 -6.76 -0.23 -4.81
CA THR A 119 -5.84 0.75 -4.21
C THR A 119 -5.85 2.07 -4.98
N ALA A 120 -5.78 2.01 -6.33
CA ALA A 120 -5.82 3.19 -7.17
C ALA A 120 -7.20 3.88 -7.15
N ASP A 121 -8.28 3.10 -7.17
CA ASP A 121 -9.66 3.61 -7.13
C ASP A 121 -9.92 4.38 -5.83
N HIS A 122 -9.53 3.82 -4.68
CA HIS A 122 -9.62 4.51 -3.40
C HIS A 122 -8.75 5.77 -3.38
N ALA A 123 -7.55 5.73 -3.98
CA ALA A 123 -6.71 6.91 -4.05
C ALA A 123 -7.37 8.04 -4.85
N ILE A 124 -7.94 7.70 -6.01
CA ILE A 124 -8.69 8.65 -6.85
C ILE A 124 -9.93 9.18 -6.13
N GLU A 125 -10.65 8.34 -5.40
CA GLU A 125 -11.81 8.75 -4.60
C GLU A 125 -11.41 9.80 -3.55
N CYS A 126 -10.33 9.57 -2.79
CA CYS A 126 -9.82 10.55 -1.83
C CYS A 126 -9.48 11.89 -2.50
N LEU A 127 -8.88 11.88 -3.69
CA LEU A 127 -8.54 13.10 -4.42
C LEU A 127 -9.78 13.82 -4.95
N LYS A 128 -10.81 13.10 -5.41
CA LYS A 128 -12.09 13.68 -5.83
C LYS A 128 -12.83 14.33 -4.68
N ASP A 129 -12.89 13.64 -3.53
CA ASP A 129 -13.42 14.19 -2.29
C ASP A 129 -12.64 15.45 -1.86
N HIS A 130 -11.30 15.38 -1.90
CA HIS A 130 -10.44 16.53 -1.60
C HIS A 130 -10.72 17.73 -2.51
N ALA A 131 -10.79 17.52 -3.82
CA ALA A 131 -11.09 18.59 -4.78
C ALA A 131 -12.50 19.19 -4.60
N THR A 132 -13.46 18.40 -4.12
CA THR A 132 -14.84 18.86 -3.91
C THR A 132 -14.99 19.61 -2.58
N ASN A 133 -14.44 19.04 -1.51
CA ASN A 133 -14.74 19.46 -0.13
C ASN A 133 -13.60 20.22 0.56
N TYR A 134 -12.38 20.16 0.02
CA TYR A 134 -11.16 20.65 0.69
C TYR A 134 -10.18 21.33 -0.27
N LYS A 135 -10.65 21.86 -1.41
CA LYS A 135 -9.83 22.41 -2.50
C LYS A 135 -8.76 23.43 -2.08
N ASP A 136 -9.00 24.17 -0.99
CA ASP A 136 -8.12 25.24 -0.50
C ASP A 136 -7.09 24.73 0.52
N LYS A 137 -7.08 23.42 0.83
CA LYS A 137 -6.12 22.78 1.73
C LYS A 137 -5.10 21.96 0.94
N PRO A 138 -3.84 21.86 1.39
CA PRO A 138 -2.90 20.92 0.79
C PRO A 138 -3.24 19.47 1.19
N PHE A 139 -2.72 18.51 0.42
CA PHE A 139 -2.84 17.08 0.75
C PHE A 139 -1.50 16.35 0.76
N PHE A 140 -1.45 15.30 1.56
CA PHE A 140 -0.42 14.25 1.51
C PHE A 140 -1.10 12.92 1.25
N HIS A 141 -0.64 12.15 0.27
CA HIS A 141 -1.23 10.85 -0.05
C HIS A 141 -0.16 9.76 -0.09
N TYR A 142 -0.25 8.83 0.85
CA TYR A 142 0.61 7.65 0.88
C TYR A 142 -0.08 6.49 0.15
N VAL A 143 0.47 6.07 -1.00
CA VAL A 143 -0.11 5.01 -1.86
C VAL A 143 0.80 3.77 -1.97
N PRO A 144 0.94 2.97 -0.89
CA PRO A 144 1.80 1.79 -0.89
C PRO A 144 1.11 0.56 -1.48
N PHE A 145 1.24 0.34 -2.79
CA PHE A 145 0.72 -0.86 -3.44
C PHE A 145 1.25 -2.16 -2.80
N ILE A 146 0.41 -3.21 -2.82
CA ILE A 146 0.84 -4.57 -2.46
C ILE A 146 1.54 -5.28 -3.62
N ALA A 147 1.34 -4.86 -4.87
CA ALA A 147 2.01 -5.48 -6.01
C ALA A 147 3.51 -5.12 -6.05
N PRO A 148 4.41 -6.04 -6.42
CA PRO A 148 4.21 -7.43 -6.85
C PRO A 148 4.47 -8.46 -5.72
N HIS A 149 4.08 -8.16 -4.47
CA HIS A 149 4.38 -9.03 -3.33
C HIS A 149 3.94 -10.48 -3.57
N PHE A 150 4.82 -11.42 -3.26
CA PHE A 150 4.60 -12.84 -3.49
C PHE A 150 3.44 -13.41 -2.65
N PRO A 151 2.82 -14.51 -3.12
CA PRO A 151 3.03 -15.16 -4.42
C PRO A 151 2.51 -14.31 -5.59
N ALA A 152 3.32 -14.22 -6.66
CA ALA A 152 2.88 -13.63 -7.91
C ALA A 152 1.70 -14.45 -8.47
N PRO A 153 0.64 -13.83 -9.01
CA PRO A 153 -0.44 -14.57 -9.64
C PRO A 153 0.12 -15.44 -10.80
N ARG A 154 0.17 -16.76 -10.63
CA ARG A 154 0.30 -17.72 -11.74
C ARG A 154 -1.07 -18.39 -11.93
N PRO A 155 -1.92 -17.82 -12.80
CA PRO A 155 -2.23 -18.51 -14.06
C PRO A 155 -2.47 -17.56 -15.27
N PRO A 156 -2.30 -18.05 -16.52
CA PRO A 156 -2.40 -17.24 -17.75
C PRO A 156 -3.79 -16.61 -18.00
N ARG A 157 -4.85 -17.12 -17.36
CA ARG A 157 -6.22 -16.61 -17.56
C ARG A 157 -6.51 -15.28 -16.84
N ARG A 158 -5.93 -15.03 -15.65
CA ARG A 158 -6.25 -13.81 -14.87
C ARG A 158 -5.43 -12.58 -15.29
N HIS A 159 -4.22 -12.76 -15.81
CA HIS A 159 -3.41 -11.67 -16.38
C HIS A 159 -4.13 -10.99 -17.55
N ARG A 160 -4.71 -11.76 -18.47
CA ARG A 160 -5.50 -11.21 -19.59
C ARG A 160 -6.71 -10.42 -19.11
N GLN A 161 -7.34 -10.81 -18.01
CA GLN A 161 -8.49 -10.10 -17.45
C GLN A 161 -8.06 -8.75 -16.86
N ILE A 162 -6.94 -8.72 -16.13
CA ILE A 162 -6.36 -7.48 -15.58
C ILE A 162 -5.95 -6.54 -16.73
N SER A 163 -5.20 -7.03 -17.73
CA SER A 163 -4.82 -6.21 -18.89
C SER A 163 -6.05 -5.67 -19.63
N ARG A 164 -7.11 -6.47 -19.81
CA ARG A 164 -8.36 -6.01 -20.42
C ARG A 164 -9.08 -4.96 -19.57
N GLN A 165 -9.09 -5.10 -18.25
CA GLN A 165 -9.72 -4.14 -17.34
C GLN A 165 -8.99 -2.79 -17.35
N ILE A 166 -7.66 -2.82 -17.31
CA ILE A 166 -6.81 -1.63 -17.43
C ILE A 166 -7.04 -0.96 -18.79
N SER A 167 -7.02 -1.73 -19.87
CA SER A 167 -7.26 -1.24 -21.23
C SER A 167 -8.61 -0.60 -21.45
N ARG A 168 -9.68 -1.22 -20.96
CA ARG A 168 -11.03 -0.62 -21.01
C ARG A 168 -11.08 0.72 -20.29
N ARG A 169 -10.36 0.86 -19.17
CA ARG A 169 -10.32 2.10 -18.39
C ARG A 169 -9.45 3.18 -19.02
N LEU A 170 -8.35 2.80 -19.67
CA LEU A 170 -7.43 3.71 -20.34
C LEU A 170 -7.81 4.02 -21.80
N GLY A 171 -8.91 3.47 -22.31
CA GLY A 171 -9.28 3.59 -23.73
C GLY A 171 -8.20 3.06 -24.70
N SER A 172 -7.34 2.16 -24.22
CA SER A 172 -6.11 1.72 -24.90
C SER A 172 -6.10 0.21 -25.09
N PRO A 173 -5.52 -0.35 -26.16
CA PRO A 173 -5.49 -1.81 -26.37
C PRO A 173 -4.73 -2.55 -25.26
N PRO A 174 -5.08 -3.83 -24.96
CA PRO A 174 -4.42 -4.63 -23.92
C PRO A 174 -2.95 -4.88 -24.23
N HIS A 175 -2.07 -4.34 -23.39
CA HIS A 175 -0.65 -4.68 -23.40
C HIS A 175 -0.48 -6.18 -23.12
N ARG A 176 0.11 -6.89 -24.09
CA ARG A 176 0.69 -8.22 -23.87
C ARG A 176 2.01 -8.03 -23.15
N ALA A 177 2.08 -8.38 -21.87
CA ALA A 177 3.37 -8.62 -21.25
C ALA A 177 4.02 -9.82 -21.97
N PRO A 178 5.29 -9.73 -22.42
CA PRO A 178 5.98 -10.88 -22.96
C PRO A 178 6.06 -11.96 -21.86
N CYS A 179 5.50 -13.13 -22.16
CA CYS A 179 5.70 -14.30 -21.34
C CYS A 179 7.18 -14.69 -21.50
N PRO A 180 7.96 -14.89 -20.42
CA PRO A 180 9.29 -15.45 -20.58
C PRO A 180 9.12 -16.81 -21.26
N SER A 181 9.74 -16.99 -22.42
CA SER A 181 9.87 -18.31 -23.03
C SER A 181 10.58 -19.22 -22.04
N GLU A 182 10.04 -20.42 -21.85
CA GLU A 182 10.72 -21.50 -21.15
C GLU A 182 12.03 -21.78 -21.89
N GLY A 183 13.11 -21.17 -21.42
CA GLY A 183 14.46 -21.57 -21.79
C GLY A 183 14.73 -22.90 -21.11
N THR A 184 14.80 -23.96 -21.91
CA THR A 184 15.44 -25.21 -21.54
C THR A 184 16.83 -24.90 -20.98
N ARG A 185 17.11 -25.36 -19.75
CA ARG A 185 18.48 -25.39 -19.22
C ARG A 185 19.29 -26.36 -20.10
N PRO A 186 20.49 -26.01 -20.57
CA PRO A 186 21.46 -27.01 -20.95
C PRO A 186 22.03 -27.67 -19.69
N ASP A 187 22.42 -28.94 -19.86
CA ASP A 187 22.92 -29.87 -18.83
C ASP A 187 24.15 -29.37 -18.06
#